data_AF-A0A6H9LSJ8-F1
#
_entry.id   AF-A0A6H9LSJ8-F1
#
_cell.length_a   1.000
_cell.length_b   1.000
_cell.length_c   1.000
_cell.angle_alpha   90.00
_cell.angle_beta   90.00
_cell.angle_gamma   90.00
#
_symmetry.space_group_name_H-M   'P 1'
#
loop_
_entity.id
_entity.type
_entity.pdbx_description
1 polymer ?
#
loop_
_entity_poly.entity_id
_entity_poly.type
_entity_poly.pdbx_seq_one_letter_code
_entity_poly.pdbx_strand_id
1 'polypeptide(L)'
;NQPQKPGSFVVADKAAVQNMSVTPETKVADLVDALPSLKQTLIDCGLLSLQMPGHIDKVRQMGITIGMAAANHSLDIDAMILKLEKELKANGYSTNPNLDDYAPTSDLDPQNLTTDILIGDIIETFPKSKVLFQQYFGDGCFECPGQSYESLDMACRMHSVDPEKFLSELKEVLA
;
A
#
# COMPACT_ATOMS: atom_id res chain seq x y z
N ASN A 1 6.56 9.54 59.28
CA ASN A 1 5.23 9.05 58.89
C ASN A 1 4.84 9.73 57.59
N GLN A 2 5.05 9.06 56.45
CA GLN A 2 4.73 9.58 55.11
C GLN A 2 3.22 9.45 54.85
N PRO A 3 2.54 10.45 54.26
CA PRO A 3 1.21 10.23 53.72
C PRO A 3 1.29 9.61 52.31
N GLN A 4 0.42 8.61 52.12
CA GLN A 4 0.28 7.69 51.01
C GLN A 4 -0.22 8.36 49.72
N LYS A 5 0.23 7.84 48.57
CA LYS A 5 -0.24 8.18 47.20
C LYS A 5 -1.74 7.85 47.03
N PRO A 6 -2.53 8.67 46.34
CA PRO A 6 -3.82 8.24 45.82
C PRO A 6 -3.68 7.61 44.42
N GLY A 7 -4.05 6.33 44.33
CA GLY A 7 -5.16 5.88 43.48
C GLY A 7 -5.04 6.05 41.97
N SER A 8 -4.74 4.93 41.31
CA SER A 8 -5.01 4.63 39.91
C SER A 8 -6.42 5.08 39.45
N PHE A 9 -6.49 5.83 38.35
CA PHE A 9 -7.68 5.91 37.51
C PHE A 9 -7.45 5.03 36.29
N VAL A 10 -8.07 3.85 36.31
CA VAL A 10 -8.29 3.03 35.12
C VAL A 10 -9.57 3.56 34.48
N VAL A 11 -9.45 4.36 33.42
CA VAL A 11 -10.54 4.57 32.48
C VAL A 11 -10.29 3.62 31.31
N ALA A 12 -10.86 2.43 31.42
CA ALA A 12 -11.04 1.54 30.29
C ALA A 12 -12.13 2.16 29.40
N ASP A 13 -11.74 3.08 28.53
CA ASP A 13 -12.57 3.41 27.38
C ASP A 13 -12.41 2.27 26.39
N LYS A 14 -13.50 1.53 26.16
CA LYS A 14 -13.63 0.65 25.01
C LYS A 14 -13.44 1.53 23.78
N ALA A 15 -12.22 1.54 23.24
CA ALA A 15 -11.91 2.26 22.01
C ALA A 15 -12.92 1.83 20.94
N ALA A 16 -13.84 2.73 20.60
CA ALA A 16 -14.61 2.61 19.38
C ALA A 16 -13.57 2.53 18.26
N VAL A 17 -13.48 1.38 17.61
CA VAL A 17 -12.55 1.16 16.51
C VAL A 17 -12.88 2.22 15.46
N GLN A 18 -12.04 3.25 15.34
CA GLN A 18 -12.21 4.24 14.30
C GLN A 18 -11.67 3.64 13.02
N ASN A 19 -12.56 3.44 12.05
CA ASN A 19 -12.20 2.91 10.75
C ASN A 19 -11.65 4.08 9.91
N MET A 20 -10.36 4.03 9.55
CA MET A 20 -9.74 5.04 8.69
C MET A 20 -8.96 4.36 7.58
N SER A 21 -9.46 4.49 6.35
CA SER A 21 -8.75 4.02 5.14
C SER A 21 -7.78 5.09 4.65
N VAL A 22 -6.53 4.71 4.47
CA VAL A 22 -5.49 5.59 3.90
C VAL A 22 -5.35 5.25 2.42
N THR A 23 -5.62 6.22 1.56
CA THR A 23 -5.54 6.09 0.10
C THR A 23 -4.78 7.27 -0.50
N PRO A 24 -4.38 7.21 -1.79
CA PRO A 24 -3.76 8.35 -2.48
C PRO A 24 -4.61 9.62 -2.47
N GLU A 25 -5.93 9.50 -2.34
CA GLU A 25 -6.88 10.61 -2.29
C GLU A 25 -7.08 11.16 -0.87
N THR A 26 -6.58 10.46 0.16
CA THR A 26 -6.64 10.95 1.54
C THR A 26 -5.87 12.26 1.66
N LYS A 27 -6.45 13.24 2.33
CA LYS A 27 -5.81 14.53 2.57
C LYS A 27 -4.75 14.40 3.66
N VAL A 28 -3.59 14.99 3.41
CA VAL A 28 -2.47 14.98 4.37
C VAL A 28 -2.86 15.67 5.68
N ALA A 29 -3.66 16.73 5.61
CA ALA A 29 -4.14 17.44 6.79
C ALA A 29 -5.08 16.58 7.66
N ASP A 30 -6.05 15.89 7.05
CA ASP A 30 -6.98 15.00 7.77
C ASP A 30 -6.24 13.89 8.56
N LEU A 31 -5.16 13.34 8.00
CA LEU A 31 -4.33 12.36 8.71
C LEU A 31 -3.66 12.95 9.95
N VAL A 32 -3.07 14.14 9.81
CA VAL A 32 -2.39 14.81 10.93
C VAL A 32 -3.39 15.29 11.99
N ASP A 33 -4.60 15.69 11.58
CA ASP A 33 -5.69 16.04 12.48
C ASP A 33 -6.22 14.81 13.25
N ALA A 34 -6.38 13.68 12.56
CA ALA A 34 -6.83 12.43 13.17
C ALA A 34 -5.79 11.87 14.14
N LEU A 35 -4.51 11.89 13.74
CA LEU A 35 -3.42 11.39 14.56
C LEU A 35 -2.18 12.29 14.40
N PRO A 36 -1.94 13.24 15.33
CA PRO A 36 -0.82 14.18 15.25
C PRO A 36 0.57 13.54 15.15
N SER A 37 0.73 12.31 15.64
CA SER A 37 1.99 11.56 15.52
C SER A 37 2.32 11.17 14.07
N LEU A 38 1.32 11.02 13.19
CA LEU A 38 1.55 10.74 11.76
C LEU A 38 2.32 11.84 11.06
N LYS A 39 2.27 13.08 11.58
CA LYS A 39 3.11 14.17 11.05
C LYS A 39 4.58 13.77 11.01
N GLN A 40 5.07 13.09 12.05
CA GLN A 40 6.46 12.66 12.12
C GLN A 40 6.75 11.55 11.10
N THR A 41 5.82 10.62 10.91
CA THR A 41 5.90 9.55 9.91
C THR A 41 5.92 10.11 8.48
N LEU A 42 5.09 11.12 8.17
CA LEU A 42 5.10 11.79 6.87
C LEU A 42 6.44 12.48 6.59
N ILE A 43 7.01 13.13 7.61
CA ILE A 43 8.34 13.75 7.52
C ILE A 43 9.42 12.70 7.27
N ASP A 44 9.38 11.56 7.96
CA ASP A 44 10.30 10.42 7.76
C ASP A 44 10.17 9.83 6.35
N CYS A 45 8.97 9.84 5.78
CA CYS A 45 8.71 9.42 4.40
C CYS A 45 9.17 10.45 3.35
N GLY A 46 9.70 11.62 3.75
CA GLY A 46 10.26 12.61 2.83
C GLY A 46 9.43 13.89 2.65
N LEU A 47 8.27 14.02 3.31
CA LEU A 47 7.48 15.26 3.32
C LEU A 47 8.07 16.29 4.30
N LEU A 48 9.34 16.64 4.09
CA LEU A 48 10.11 17.56 4.94
C LEU A 48 9.46 18.94 5.06
N SER A 49 8.68 19.35 4.06
CA SER A 49 7.92 20.61 4.07
C SER A 49 6.99 20.72 5.29
N LEU A 50 6.52 19.60 5.84
CA LEU A 50 5.68 19.57 7.04
C LEU A 50 6.43 19.89 8.34
N GLN A 51 7.77 19.90 8.34
CA GLN A 51 8.57 20.37 9.47
C GLN A 51 8.39 21.87 9.69
N MET A 52 8.14 22.63 8.62
CA MET A 52 8.01 24.08 8.72
C MET A 52 6.72 24.49 9.46
N PRO A 53 6.80 25.41 10.43
CA PRO A 53 5.63 25.90 11.14
C PRO A 53 4.65 26.59 10.16
N GLY A 54 3.36 26.26 10.27
CA GLY A 54 2.30 26.79 9.40
C GLY A 54 2.17 26.12 8.01
N HIS A 55 3.08 25.20 7.66
CA HIS A 55 2.97 24.50 6.37
C HIS A 55 1.77 23.55 6.32
N ILE A 56 1.39 22.96 7.46
CA ILE A 56 0.21 22.07 7.55
C ILE A 56 -1.10 22.82 7.28
N ASP A 57 -1.23 24.07 7.76
CA ASP A 57 -2.40 24.91 7.50
C ASP A 57 -2.54 25.23 6.01
N LYS A 58 -1.41 25.44 5.33
CA LYS A 58 -1.39 25.66 3.88
C LYS A 58 -1.75 24.39 3.10
N VAL A 59 -1.22 23.23 3.52
CA VAL A 59 -1.59 21.91 2.98
C VAL A 59 -3.09 21.66 3.13
N ARG A 60 -3.66 22.02 4.29
CA ARG A 60 -5.10 21.95 4.57
C ARG A 60 -5.90 22.86 3.65
N GLN A 61 -5.50 24.13 3.51
CA GLN A 61 -6.17 25.09 2.63
C GLN A 61 -6.13 24.68 1.16
N MET A 62 -5.01 24.11 0.71
CA MET A 62 -4.86 23.65 -0.68
C MET A 62 -5.47 22.28 -0.93
N GLY A 63 -5.92 21.57 0.12
CA GLY A 63 -6.54 20.25 -0.01
C GLY A 63 -5.61 19.18 -0.56
N ILE A 64 -4.30 19.29 -0.27
CA ILE A 64 -3.29 18.38 -0.83
C ILE A 64 -3.51 16.95 -0.32
N THR A 65 -3.60 16.01 -1.26
CA THR A 65 -3.71 14.57 -0.98
C THR A 65 -2.34 13.90 -0.87
N ILE A 66 -2.28 12.70 -0.29
CA ILE A 66 -1.04 11.92 -0.20
C ILE A 66 -0.45 11.69 -1.60
N GLY A 67 -1.28 11.35 -2.59
CA GLY A 67 -0.83 11.11 -3.96
C GLY A 67 -0.25 12.34 -4.61
N MET A 68 -0.88 13.50 -4.44
CA MET A 68 -0.32 14.78 -4.93
C MET A 68 1.01 15.09 -4.26
N ALA A 69 1.10 14.87 -2.94
CA ALA A 69 2.31 15.13 -2.17
C ALA A 69 3.45 14.18 -2.56
N ALA A 70 3.16 12.89 -2.74
CA ALA A 70 4.14 11.89 -3.18
C ALA A 70 4.62 12.17 -4.61
N ALA A 71 3.72 12.44 -5.54
CA ALA A 71 4.05 12.75 -6.93
C ALA A 71 4.93 14.00 -7.06
N ASN A 72 4.62 15.07 -6.30
CA ASN A 72 5.39 16.32 -6.33
C ASN A 72 6.79 16.20 -5.72
N HIS A 73 7.01 15.20 -4.87
CA HIS A 73 8.27 14.97 -4.16
C HIS A 73 9.01 13.69 -4.61
N SER A 74 8.50 13.01 -5.64
CA SER A 74 9.00 11.71 -6.11
C SER A 74 9.16 10.70 -4.97
N LEU A 75 8.16 10.64 -4.08
CA LEU A 75 8.14 9.71 -2.95
C LEU A 75 7.40 8.44 -3.34
N ASP A 76 7.85 7.33 -2.76
CA ASP A 76 7.17 6.04 -2.86
C ASP A 76 5.86 6.10 -2.05
N ILE A 77 4.75 6.17 -2.77
CA ILE A 77 3.42 6.36 -2.17
C ILE A 77 2.99 5.12 -1.40
N ASP A 78 3.31 3.94 -1.92
CA ASP A 78 3.01 2.63 -1.37
C ASP A 78 3.69 2.43 -0.02
N ALA A 79 4.99 2.69 0.05
CA ALA A 79 5.78 2.62 1.28
C ALA A 79 5.28 3.63 2.32
N MET A 80 4.87 4.82 1.88
CA MET A 80 4.30 5.85 2.76
C MET A 80 2.96 5.40 3.35
N ILE A 81 2.03 4.93 2.52
CA ILE A 81 0.71 4.45 2.96
C ILE A 81 0.90 3.29 3.94
N LEU A 82 1.76 2.31 3.63
CA LEU A 82 2.05 1.17 4.50
C LEU A 82 2.55 1.61 5.89
N LYS A 83 3.49 2.58 5.94
CA LYS A 83 3.99 3.13 7.22
C LYS A 83 2.89 3.87 8.00
N LEU A 84 2.06 4.66 7.33
CA LEU A 84 0.96 5.40 7.95
C LEU A 84 -0.09 4.45 8.53
N GLU A 85 -0.47 3.43 7.76
CA GLU A 85 -1.42 2.42 8.22
C GLU A 85 -0.89 1.62 9.42
N LYS A 86 0.40 1.28 9.41
CA LYS A 86 1.03 0.58 10.54
C LYS A 86 0.95 1.39 11.82
N GLU A 87 1.24 2.70 11.75
CA GLU A 87 1.12 3.60 12.89
C GLU A 87 -0.34 3.76 13.34
N LEU A 88 -1.29 3.83 12.41
CA LEU A 88 -2.72 3.88 12.72
C LEU A 88 -3.19 2.61 13.43
N LYS A 89 -2.82 1.43 12.93
CA LYS A 89 -3.11 0.14 13.59
C LYS A 89 -2.51 0.07 14.99
N ALA A 90 -1.28 0.56 15.17
CA ALA A 90 -0.64 0.64 16.49
C ALA A 90 -1.40 1.54 17.48
N ASN A 91 -2.13 2.54 16.97
CA ASN A 91 -2.97 3.46 17.76
C ASN A 91 -4.45 3.04 17.84
N GLY A 92 -4.79 1.80 17.43
CA GLY A 92 -6.14 1.24 17.58
C GLY A 92 -7.14 1.59 16.48
N TYR A 93 -6.68 2.18 15.36
CA TYR A 93 -7.49 2.38 14.18
C TYR A 93 -7.55 1.08 13.36
N SER A 94 -8.75 0.71 12.89
CA SER A 94 -8.83 -0.28 11.81
C SER A 94 -8.65 0.46 10.49
N THR A 95 -7.51 0.24 9.84
CA THR A 95 -7.37 0.62 8.45
C THR A 95 -7.87 -0.53 7.59
N ASN A 96 -8.45 -0.23 6.43
CA ASN A 96 -8.76 -1.26 5.45
C ASN A 96 -7.55 -1.40 4.54
N PRO A 97 -6.69 -2.41 4.72
CA PRO A 97 -5.64 -2.68 3.76
C PRO A 97 -6.33 -3.31 2.54
N ASN A 98 -6.94 -2.51 1.67
CA ASN A 98 -6.83 -2.83 0.25
C ASN A 98 -5.44 -2.36 -0.19
N LEU A 99 -4.43 -3.04 0.37
CA LEU A 99 -3.04 -3.03 -0.08
C LEU A 99 -2.88 -3.87 -1.34
N ASP A 100 -3.97 -4.48 -1.82
CA ASP A 100 -4.01 -5.30 -3.03
C ASP A 100 -3.91 -4.45 -4.31
N ASP A 101 -4.18 -3.14 -4.23
CA ASP A 101 -4.16 -2.21 -5.37
C ASP A 101 -2.81 -1.46 -5.50
N TYR A 102 -1.98 -1.46 -4.44
CA TYR A 102 -0.75 -0.66 -4.31
C TYR A 102 0.28 -1.36 -3.40
N ALA A 103 0.70 -2.58 -3.78
CA ALA A 103 1.77 -3.29 -3.11
C ALA A 103 3.13 -2.84 -3.67
N PRO A 104 4.09 -2.41 -2.82
CA PRO A 104 5.46 -2.18 -3.26
C PRO A 104 6.10 -3.50 -3.70
N THR A 105 6.54 -3.56 -4.96
CA THR A 105 7.04 -4.76 -5.66
C THR A 105 8.51 -5.05 -5.32
N SER A 106 8.79 -5.26 -4.03
CA SER A 106 10.14 -5.61 -3.56
C SER A 106 10.24 -7.02 -2.96
N ASP A 107 9.12 -7.63 -2.57
CA ASP A 107 9.08 -8.95 -1.94
C ASP A 107 7.82 -9.71 -2.35
N LEU A 108 7.63 -9.93 -3.67
CA LEU A 108 6.58 -10.87 -4.09
C LEU A 108 6.97 -12.25 -3.57
N ASP A 109 6.13 -12.80 -2.67
CA ASP A 109 6.27 -14.17 -2.23
C ASP A 109 5.55 -15.09 -3.22
N PRO A 110 6.23 -16.09 -3.82
CA PRO A 110 5.63 -16.92 -4.85
C PRO A 110 4.40 -17.68 -4.35
N GLN A 111 4.29 -17.98 -3.04
CA GLN A 111 3.12 -18.66 -2.48
C GLN A 111 1.92 -17.72 -2.27
N ASN A 112 2.14 -16.42 -2.12
CA ASN A 112 1.11 -15.39 -1.91
C ASN A 112 0.74 -14.59 -3.18
N LEU A 113 1.15 -15.03 -4.37
CA LEU A 113 0.69 -14.42 -5.61
C LEU A 113 -0.84 -14.51 -5.75
N THR A 114 -1.45 -13.42 -6.22
CA THR A 114 -2.88 -13.29 -6.55
C THR A 114 -3.07 -12.95 -8.02
N THR A 115 -4.29 -13.11 -8.55
CA THR A 115 -4.60 -12.86 -9.97
C THR A 115 -4.68 -11.38 -10.34
N ASP A 116 -4.70 -10.48 -9.36
CA ASP A 116 -4.78 -9.03 -9.58
C ASP A 116 -3.39 -8.41 -9.85
N ILE A 117 -2.32 -9.14 -9.52
CA ILE A 117 -0.94 -8.70 -9.72
C ILE A 117 -0.67 -8.46 -11.22
N LEU A 118 0.10 -7.40 -11.49
CA LEU A 118 0.56 -7.05 -12.83
C LEU A 118 1.57 -8.07 -13.35
N ILE A 119 1.43 -8.40 -14.63
CA ILE A 119 2.33 -9.32 -15.33
C ILE A 119 3.76 -8.79 -15.32
N GLY A 120 3.93 -7.46 -15.44
CA GLY A 120 5.23 -6.79 -15.37
C GLY A 120 5.99 -7.12 -14.09
N ASP A 121 5.33 -6.99 -12.94
CA ASP A 121 5.95 -7.21 -11.62
C ASP A 121 6.33 -8.67 -11.38
N ILE A 122 5.49 -9.62 -11.83
CA ILE A 122 5.81 -11.05 -11.76
C ILE A 122 7.03 -11.38 -12.61
N ILE A 123 7.11 -10.82 -13.81
CA ILE A 123 8.21 -11.08 -14.74
C ILE A 123 9.52 -10.42 -14.28
N GLU A 124 9.43 -9.22 -13.72
CA GLU A 124 10.57 -8.49 -13.19
C GLU A 124 11.14 -9.20 -11.95
N THR A 125 10.27 -9.62 -11.03
CA THR A 125 10.67 -10.34 -9.82
C THR A 125 11.10 -11.78 -10.13
N PHE A 126 10.37 -12.45 -11.01
CA PHE A 126 10.58 -13.85 -11.37
C PHE A 126 10.76 -14.01 -12.89
N PRO A 127 11.96 -13.78 -13.44
CA PRO A 127 12.20 -13.91 -14.87
C PRO A 127 11.96 -15.33 -15.41
N LYS A 128 11.95 -16.35 -14.54
CA LYS A 128 11.59 -17.74 -14.88
C LYS A 128 10.11 -17.90 -15.24
N SER A 129 9.23 -17.04 -14.73
CA SER A 129 7.79 -17.08 -15.04
C SER A 129 7.50 -16.87 -16.53
N LYS A 130 8.38 -16.16 -17.25
CA LYS A 130 8.23 -15.85 -18.69
C LYS A 130 7.89 -17.08 -19.54
N VAL A 131 8.50 -18.23 -19.22
CA VAL A 131 8.27 -19.47 -19.99
C VAL A 131 6.80 -19.91 -19.91
N LEU A 132 6.17 -19.74 -18.74
CA LEU A 132 4.77 -20.09 -18.53
C LEU A 132 3.86 -19.09 -19.24
N PHE A 133 4.18 -17.80 -19.17
CA PHE A 133 3.44 -16.77 -19.91
C PHE A 133 3.49 -17.02 -21.44
N GLN A 134 4.64 -17.41 -22.00
CA GLN A 134 4.73 -17.77 -23.42
C GLN A 134 3.92 -19.02 -23.76
N GLN A 135 3.88 -20.01 -22.87
CA GLN A 135 3.14 -21.25 -23.08
C GLN A 135 1.62 -21.01 -23.12
N TYR A 136 1.11 -20.10 -22.30
CA TYR A 136 -0.33 -19.81 -22.20
C TYR A 136 -0.81 -18.67 -23.10
N PHE A 137 -0.04 -17.58 -23.20
CA PHE A 137 -0.43 -16.37 -23.93
C PHE A 137 0.23 -16.26 -25.32
N GLY A 138 1.25 -17.09 -25.59
CA GLY A 138 1.99 -17.11 -26.85
C GLY A 138 3.28 -16.28 -26.83
N ASP A 139 4.13 -16.48 -27.85
CA ASP A 139 5.46 -15.86 -27.94
C ASP A 139 5.40 -14.32 -28.07
N GLY A 140 4.29 -13.82 -28.65
CA GLY A 140 4.04 -12.38 -28.84
C GLY A 140 3.48 -11.64 -27.62
N CYS A 141 3.26 -12.33 -26.50
CA CYS A 141 2.75 -11.73 -25.26
C CYS A 141 3.60 -10.52 -24.84
N PHE A 142 4.92 -10.64 -24.97
CA PHE A 142 5.88 -9.60 -24.57
C PHE A 142 6.14 -8.51 -25.62
N GLU A 143 5.52 -8.58 -26.79
CA GLU A 143 5.74 -7.60 -27.86
C GLU A 143 4.91 -6.32 -27.68
N CYS A 144 3.85 -6.38 -26.87
CA CYS A 144 3.04 -5.20 -26.54
C CYS A 144 3.66 -4.44 -25.36
N PRO A 145 4.05 -3.15 -25.48
CA PRO A 145 4.56 -2.38 -24.34
C PRO A 145 3.51 -2.20 -23.22
N GLY A 146 2.23 -2.44 -23.52
CA GLY A 146 1.13 -2.40 -22.54
C GLY A 146 1.04 -3.63 -21.65
N GLN A 147 1.61 -4.78 -22.04
CA GLN A 147 1.38 -6.05 -21.32
C GLN A 147 1.95 -6.07 -19.90
N SER A 148 2.98 -5.27 -19.62
CA SER A 148 3.52 -5.10 -18.27
C SER A 148 2.55 -4.40 -17.32
N TYR A 149 1.58 -3.67 -17.84
CA TYR A 149 0.55 -2.95 -17.08
C TYR A 149 -0.80 -3.70 -17.06
N GLU A 150 -0.86 -4.92 -17.61
CA GLU A 150 -2.04 -5.77 -17.55
C GLU A 150 -1.98 -6.68 -16.31
N SER A 151 -3.12 -6.86 -15.63
CA SER A 151 -3.24 -7.83 -14.54
C SER A 151 -3.35 -9.26 -15.09
N LEU A 152 -2.94 -10.23 -14.27
CA LEU A 152 -2.95 -11.64 -14.65
C LEU A 152 -4.37 -12.14 -14.96
N ASP A 153 -5.39 -11.73 -14.19
CA ASP A 153 -6.80 -12.04 -14.48
C ASP A 153 -7.24 -11.48 -15.84
N MET A 154 -6.87 -10.23 -16.15
CA MET A 154 -7.24 -9.59 -17.41
C MET A 154 -6.64 -10.30 -18.62
N ALA A 155 -5.35 -10.63 -18.57
CA ALA A 155 -4.71 -11.41 -19.64
C ALA A 155 -5.30 -12.82 -19.78
N CYS A 156 -5.57 -13.50 -18.66
CA CYS A 156 -6.21 -14.81 -18.66
C CYS A 156 -7.57 -14.77 -19.37
N ARG A 157 -8.41 -13.77 -19.04
CA ARG A 157 -9.71 -13.59 -19.68
C ARG A 157 -9.60 -13.28 -21.17
N MET A 158 -8.65 -12.44 -21.56
CA MET A 158 -8.42 -12.10 -22.97
C MET A 158 -7.98 -13.31 -23.81
N HIS A 159 -7.28 -14.25 -23.20
CA HIS A 159 -6.77 -15.46 -23.87
C HIS A 159 -7.59 -16.72 -23.57
N SER A 160 -8.76 -16.59 -22.92
CA SER A 160 -9.61 -17.74 -22.53
C SER A 160 -8.86 -18.79 -21.69
N VAL A 161 -7.94 -18.33 -20.85
CA VAL A 161 -7.20 -19.12 -19.86
C VAL A 161 -7.88 -18.96 -18.50
N ASP A 162 -7.91 -20.04 -17.73
CA ASP A 162 -8.41 -19.99 -16.35
C ASP A 162 -7.34 -19.36 -15.43
N PRO A 163 -7.65 -18.22 -14.77
CA PRO A 163 -6.66 -17.49 -13.99
C PRO A 163 -6.22 -18.25 -12.73
N GLU A 164 -7.11 -19.04 -12.11
CA GLU A 164 -6.77 -19.84 -10.93
C GLU A 164 -5.82 -20.99 -11.29
N LYS A 165 -6.06 -21.62 -12.45
CA LYS A 165 -5.20 -22.67 -12.98
C LYS A 165 -3.82 -22.12 -13.35
N PHE A 166 -3.77 -21.01 -14.08
CA PHE A 166 -2.49 -20.38 -14.44
C PHE A 166 -1.70 -19.98 -13.19
N LEU A 167 -2.37 -19.36 -12.22
CA LEU A 167 -1.75 -18.97 -10.96
C LEU A 167 -1.19 -20.18 -10.22
N SER A 168 -1.92 -21.30 -10.18
CA SER A 168 -1.43 -22.53 -9.53
C SER A 168 -0.16 -23.05 -10.18
N GLU A 169 -0.14 -23.18 -11.51
CA GLU A 169 1.07 -23.60 -12.24
C GLU A 169 2.22 -22.61 -12.10
N LEU A 170 1.92 -21.30 -12.03
CA LEU A 170 2.91 -20.27 -11.77
C LEU A 170 3.55 -20.48 -10.40
N LYS A 171 2.76 -20.76 -9.35
CA LYS A 171 3.29 -21.06 -8.01
C LYS A 171 4.17 -22.31 -8.01
N GLU A 172 3.79 -23.35 -8.77
CA GLU A 172 4.60 -24.57 -8.90
C GLU A 172 5.93 -24.34 -9.61
N VAL A 173 5.99 -23.47 -10.61
CA VAL A 173 7.22 -23.12 -11.33
C VAL A 173 8.17 -22.26 -10.46
N LEU A 174 7.60 -21.49 -9.53
CA LEU A 174 8.35 -20.57 -8.68
C LEU A 174 8.76 -21.16 -7.31
N ALA A 175 8.19 -22.30 -6.92
CA ALA A 175 8.57 -23.06 -5.72
C ALA A 175 9.95 -23.72 -5.85
#